data_AF-A0A9D8B9G3-F1
#
_entry.id   AF-A0A9D8B9G3-F1
#
_cell.length_a   1.000
_cell.length_b   1.000
_cell.length_c   1.000
_cell.angle_alpha   90.00
_cell.angle_beta   90.00
_cell.angle_gamma   90.00
#
_symmetry.space_group_name_H-M   'P 1'
#
loop_
_entity.id
_entity.type
_entity.pdbx_description
1 polymer ?
#
loop_
_entity_poly.entity_id
_entity_poly.type
_entity_poly.pdbx_seq_one_letter_code
_entity_poly.pdbx_strand_id
1 'polypeptide(L)' 'MSLHESCGIFGIYAPGEDVARLTYFGLYSLQHRGQESSGIASGDGRSILLHADMGLVSQVFDESILSHL' A
#
# COMPACT_ATOMS: atom_id res chain seq x y z
N MET A 1 6.54 28.61 9.30
CA MET A 1 5.39 27.68 9.16
C MET A 1 5.94 26.28 9.21
N SER A 2 5.57 25.48 10.20
CA SER A 2 5.89 24.05 10.20
C SER A 2 4.96 23.36 9.20
N LEU A 3 5.50 22.65 8.21
CA LEU A 3 4.71 21.72 7.42
C LEU A 3 4.30 20.58 8.38
N HIS A 4 3.01 20.41 8.63
CA HIS A 4 2.54 19.18 9.25
C HIS A 4 2.66 18.07 8.20
N GLU A 5 3.70 17.25 8.32
CA GLU A 5 3.78 16.01 7.57
C GLU A 5 2.67 15.07 8.06
N SER A 6 2.01 14.41 7.12
CA SER A 6 0.94 13.47 7.41
C SER A 6 0.97 12.39 6.36
N CYS A 7 1.09 11.13 6.79
CA CYS A 7 1.16 9.99 5.90
C CYS A 7 -0.12 9.85 5.05
N GLY A 8 0.02 9.25 3.86
CA GLY A 8 -1.11 8.85 3.03
C GLY A 8 -1.72 7.53 3.51
N ILE A 9 -3.05 7.41 3.46
CA ILE A 9 -3.77 6.16 3.72
C ILE A 9 -4.69 5.91 2.52
N PHE A 10 -4.73 4.65 2.06
CA PHE A 10 -5.68 4.18 1.06
C PHE A 10 -6.30 2.86 1.54
N GLY A 11 -7.58 2.64 1.24
CA GLY A 11 -8.28 1.41 1.55
C GLY A 11 -9.33 1.11 0.49
N ILE A 12 -9.46 -0.16 0.14
CA ILE A 12 -10.40 -0.65 -0.87
C ILE A 12 -11.05 -1.95 -0.39
N TYR A 13 -12.33 -2.10 -0.69
CA TYR A 13 -13.06 -3.34 -0.56
C TYR A 13 -13.74 -3.63 -1.90
N ALA A 14 -13.24 -4.63 -2.61
CA ALA A 14 -13.72 -5.01 -3.93
C ALA A 14 -13.58 -6.54 -4.12
N PRO A 15 -14.58 -7.33 -3.68
CA PRO A 15 -14.57 -8.77 -3.85
C PRO A 15 -14.44 -9.17 -5.33
N GLY A 16 -13.51 -10.09 -5.63
CA GLY A 16 -13.24 -10.57 -6.99
C GLY A 16 -12.22 -9.73 -7.78
N GLU A 17 -11.77 -8.60 -7.24
CA GLU A 17 -10.73 -7.76 -7.83
C GLU A 17 -9.37 -7.97 -7.15
N ASP A 18 -8.29 -7.60 -7.85
CA ASP A 18 -6.95 -7.55 -7.27
C ASP A 18 -6.79 -6.30 -6.39
N VAL A 19 -7.28 -6.39 -5.16
CA VAL A 19 -7.26 -5.31 -4.18
C VAL A 19 -5.83 -4.92 -3.76
N ALA A 20 -4.85 -5.82 -3.83
CA ALA A 20 -3.46 -5.51 -3.52
C ALA A 20 -2.85 -4.58 -4.58
N ARG A 21 -3.03 -4.89 -5.87
CA ARG A 21 -2.55 -4.04 -6.97
C ARG A 21 -3.31 -2.71 -7.05
N LEU A 22 -4.61 -2.70 -6.79
CA LEU A 22 -5.37 -1.45 -6.70
C LEU A 22 -4.90 -0.57 -5.54
N THR A 23 -4.60 -1.18 -4.39
CA THR A 23 -4.01 -0.48 -3.23
C THR A 23 -2.63 0.09 -3.55
N TYR A 24 -1.78 -0.65 -4.26
CA TYR A 24 -0.50 -0.15 -4.75
C TYR A 24 -0.66 1.15 -5.56
N PHE A 25 -1.56 1.19 -6.55
CA PHE A 25 -1.76 2.40 -7.34
C PHE A 25 -2.34 3.55 -6.51
N GLY A 26 -3.24 3.24 -5.56
CA GLY A 26 -3.75 4.22 -4.60
C GLY A 26 -2.62 4.85 -3.78
N LEU A 27 -1.77 4.03 -3.16
CA LEU A 27 -0.63 4.51 -2.37
C LEU A 27 0.41 5.24 -3.24
N TYR A 28 0.68 4.75 -4.44
CA TYR A 28 1.60 5.39 -5.38
C TYR A 28 1.15 6.83 -5.72
N SER A 29 -0.15 7.04 -5.92
CA SER A 29 -0.71 8.38 -6.13
C SER A 29 -0.53 9.30 -4.91
N LEU A 30 -0.46 8.72 -3.71
CA LEU A 30 -0.26 9.40 -2.43
C LEU A 30 1.21 9.49 -1.99
N GLN A 31 2.18 9.04 -2.81
CA GLN A 31 3.60 9.00 -2.44
C GLN A 31 4.16 10.35 -1.97
N HIS A 32 3.60 11.45 -2.46
CA HIS A 32 3.98 12.81 -2.06
C HIS A 32 3.66 13.13 -0.58
N ARG A 33 2.88 12.27 0.11
CA ARG A 33 2.50 12.42 1.53
C ARG A 33 3.41 11.65 2.49
N GLY A 34 4.30 10.81 1.99
CA GLY A 34 5.24 10.05 2.82
C GLY A 34 6.20 9.27 1.94
N GLN A 35 7.50 9.36 2.23
CA GLN A 35 8.56 8.76 1.41
C GLN A 35 9.49 7.84 2.21
N GLU A 36 9.23 7.67 3.51
CA GLU A 36 10.10 6.91 4.42
C GLU A 36 9.78 5.41 4.43
N SER A 37 8.50 5.04 4.39
CA SER A 37 8.04 3.64 4.41
C SER A 37 6.71 3.50 3.69
N SER A 38 6.41 2.27 3.27
CA SER A 38 5.15 1.91 2.61
C SER A 38 4.69 0.52 3.08
N GLY A 39 3.37 0.31 3.14
CA GLY A 39 2.80 -0.95 3.59
C GLY A 39 1.44 -1.23 2.98
N ILE A 40 1.17 -2.51 2.66
CA ILE A 40 -0.12 -3.01 2.19
C ILE A 40 -0.52 -4.20 3.05
N ALA A 41 -1.74 -4.18 3.57
CA ALA A 41 -2.41 -5.31 4.16
C ALA A 41 -3.66 -5.66 3.34
N SER A 42 -3.84 -6.93 3.04
CA SER A 42 -4.95 -7.49 2.26
C SER A 42 -5.51 -8.70 3.01
N GLY A 43 -6.78 -9.03 2.78
CA GLY A 43 -7.41 -10.16 3.45
C GLY A 43 -8.67 -10.64 2.76
N ASP A 44 -8.98 -11.91 2.98
CA ASP A 44 -10.11 -12.63 2.39
C ASP A 44 -11.29 -12.81 3.38
N GLY A 45 -11.21 -12.13 4.54
CA GLY A 45 -12.15 -12.27 5.65
C GLY A 45 -11.85 -13.43 6.60
N ARG A 46 -10.80 -14.23 6.34
CA ARG A 46 -10.31 -15.30 7.23
C ARG A 46 -8.90 -15.03 7.71
N SER A 47 -8.04 -14.54 6.83
CA SER A 47 -6.67 -14.15 7.15
C SER A 47 -6.34 -12.77 6.61
N ILE A 48 -5.26 -12.20 7.13
CA ILE A 48 -4.66 -10.95 6.66
C ILE A 48 -3.22 -11.27 6.27
N LEU A 49 -2.83 -10.84 5.07
CA LEU A 49 -1.45 -10.81 4.61
C LEU A 49 -0.97 -9.37 4.70
N LEU A 50 0.28 -9.19 5.13
CA LEU A 50 0.89 -7.88 5.33
C LEU A 50 2.30 -7.90 4.74
N HIS A 51 2.59 -6.89 3.92
CA HIS A 51 3.95 -6.55 3.55
C HIS A 51 4.17 -5.06 3.78
N ALA A 52 5.25 -4.73 4.48
CA ALA A 52 5.64 -3.36 4.75
C ALA A 52 7.16 -3.27 4.89
N ASP A 53 7.76 -2.24 4.31
CA ASP A 53 9.19 -1.99 4.38
C ASP A 53 9.48 -0.48 4.25
N MET A 54 10.72 -0.09 4.52
CA MET A 54 11.23 1.25 4.28
C MET A 54 11.36 1.52 2.78
N GLY A 55 11.04 2.76 2.38
CA GLY A 55 11.20 3.23 1.01
C GLY A 55 9.88 3.58 0.32
N LEU A 56 10.04 3.94 -0.96
CA LEU A 56 8.94 4.34 -1.84
C LEU A 56 8.04 3.14 -2.16
N VAL A 57 6.78 3.39 -2.46
CA VAL A 57 5.78 2.39 -2.85
C VAL A 57 6.31 1.52 -3.99
N SER A 58 6.92 2.10 -5.02
CA SER A 58 7.49 1.35 -6.16
C SER A 58 8.78 0.57 -5.85
N GLN A 59 9.41 0.81 -4.70
CA GLN A 59 10.59 0.08 -4.24
C GLN A 59 10.18 -1.08 -3.33
N VAL A 60 9.15 -0.86 -2.49
CA VAL A 60 8.63 -1.86 -1.55
C VAL A 60 7.80 -2.93 -2.27
N PHE A 61 7.09 -2.59 -3.35
CA PHE A 61 6.18 -3.52 -4.02
C PHE A 61 6.58 -3.76 -5.47
N ASP A 62 7.00 -5.00 -5.75
CA ASP A 62 7.10 -5.54 -7.11
C ASP A 62 5.96 -6.51 -7.41
N GLU A 63 5.92 -7.04 -8.63
CA GLU A 63 4.87 -7.96 -9.07
C GLU A 63 4.85 -9.27 -8.26
N SER A 64 6.01 -9.73 -7.80
CA SER A 64 6.12 -10.94 -6.98
C SER A 64 5.42 -10.70 -5.63
N ILE A 65 5.75 -9.60 -4.94
CA ILE A 65 5.15 -9.23 -3.66
C ILE A 65 3.65 -9.02 -3.81
N LEU A 66 3.21 -8.27 -4.84
CA LEU A 66 1.79 -8.00 -5.06
C LEU A 66 0.99 -9.27 -5.34
N SER A 67 1.56 -10.26 -6.06
CA SER A 67 0.89 -11.54 -6.31
C SER A 67 0.75 -12.44 -5.07
N HIS A 68 1.46 -12.12 -3.99
CA HIS A 68 1.42 -12.84 -2.72
C HIS A 68 0.52 -12.16 -1.66
N LEU A 69 -0.09 -11.02 -2.00
CA LEU A 69 -1.01 -10.27 -1.14
C LEU A 69 -2.47 -10.52 -1.53
#